data_AF-A0A9P4XSI1-F1
#
_entry.id   AF-A0A9P4XSI1-F1
#
_cell.length_a   1.000
_cell.length_b   1.000
_cell.length_c   1.000
_cell.angle_alpha   90.00
_cell.angle_beta   90.00
_cell.angle_gamma   90.00
#
_symmetry.space_group_name_H-M   'P 1'
#
loop_
_entity.id
_entity.type
_entity.pdbx_description
1 polymer ?
#
loop_
_entity_poly.entity_id
_entity_poly.type
_entity_poly.pdbx_seq_one_letter_code
_entity_poly.pdbx_strand_id
1 'polypeptide(L)' 'YVHGKNITHRDISTRNILVAARDLEMGTIHVVLTDFGLSKEGSMLVTQCGTPEFVAPEIL' A
#
# COMPACT_ATOMS: atom_id res chain seq x y z
N TYR A 1 11.14 2.26 1.94
CA TYR A 1 11.00 2.67 3.36
C TYR A 1 10.23 1.63 4.16
N VAL A 2 8.95 1.36 3.85
CA VAL A 2 8.06 0.48 4.65
C VAL A 2 8.61 -0.94 4.82
N HIS A 3 8.92 -1.66 3.73
CA HIS A 3 9.54 -3.00 3.82
C HIS A 3 10.93 -2.98 4.48
N GLY A 4 11.68 -1.88 4.36
CA GLY A 4 12.96 -1.71 5.04
C GLY A 4 12.84 -1.62 6.57
N LYS A 5 11.61 -1.42 7.08
CA LYS A 5 11.27 -1.49 8.51
C LYS A 5 10.57 -2.80 8.88
N ASN A 6 10.59 -3.81 8.02
CA ASN A 6 9.90 -5.09 8.22
C ASN A 6 8.37 -4.95 8.40
N ILE A 7 7.78 -3.87 7.86
CA ILE A 7 6.34 -3.62 7.86
C ILE A 7 5.83 -3.90 6.45
N THR A 8 4.70 -4.60 6.33
CA THR A 8 3.98 -4.79 5.06
C THR A 8 2.60 -4.17 5.15
N HIS A 9 2.18 -3.40 4.14
CA HIS A 9 0.92 -2.66 4.15
C HIS A 9 -0.33 -3.56 4.03
N ARG A 10 -0.26 -4.60 3.18
CA ARG A 10 -1.31 -5.61 2.96
C ARG A 10 -2.63 -5.12 2.39
N ASP A 11 -2.70 -3.85 1.96
CA ASP A 11 -3.88 -3.28 1.30
C ASP A 11 -3.49 -2.13 0.37
N ILE A 12 -2.53 -2.38 -0.52
CA ILE A 12 -2.18 -1.39 -1.54
C ILE A 12 -3.27 -1.43 -2.60
N SER A 13 -4.05 -0.36 -2.67
CA SER A 13 -5.11 -0.17 -3.65
C SER A 13 -5.21 1.29 -4.07
N THR A 14 -5.92 1.57 -5.16
CA THR A 14 -6.18 2.95 -5.61
C THR A 14 -6.92 3.79 -4.58
N ARG A 15 -7.64 3.16 -3.64
CA ARG A 15 -8.32 3.85 -2.54
C ARG A 15 -7.36 4.40 -1.48
N ASN A 16 -6.20 3.75 -1.32
CA ASN A 16 -5.23 4.07 -0.27
C ASN A 16 -4.05 4.92 -0.78
N ILE A 17 -4.04 5.29 -2.06
CA ILE A 17 -3.04 6.19 -2.67
C ILE A 17 -3.66 7.56 -2.87
N LEU A 18 -3.29 8.54 -2.04
CA LEU A 18 -3.79 9.90 -2.14
C LEU A 18 -2.81 10.80 -2.90
N VAL A 19 -3.34 11.75 -3.66
CA VAL A 19 -2.55 12.80 -4.31
C VAL A 19 -2.34 13.94 -3.32
N ALA A 20 -1.11 14.14 -2.89
CA ALA A 20 -0.74 15.21 -1.96
C ALA A 20 -0.49 16.54 -2.69
N ALA A 21 0.10 16.49 -3.89
CA ALA A 21 0.35 17.69 -4.70
C ALA A 21 0.45 17.33 -6.19
N ARG A 22 0.20 18.33 -7.05
CA ARG A 22 0.40 18.26 -8.49
C ARG A 22 1.30 19.41 -8.91
N ASP A 23 2.40 19.08 -9.56
CA ASP A 23 3.25 20.06 -10.22
C ASP A 23 2.95 20.01 -11.72
N LEU A 24 2.22 21.02 -12.20
CA LEU A 24 1.77 21.09 -13.60
C LEU A 24 2.88 21.55 -14.54
N GLU A 25 3.88 22.27 -14.03
CA GLU A 25 5.00 22.76 -14.81
C GLU A 25 6.00 21.63 -15.08
N MET A 26 6.28 20.82 -14.07
CA MET A 26 7.12 19.63 -14.19
C MET A 26 6.35 18.38 -14.68
N GLY A 27 5.02 18.44 -14.74
CA GLY A 27 4.17 17.32 -15.13
C GLY A 27 4.20 16.14 -14.14
N THR A 28 4.45 16.40 -12.86
CA THR A 28 4.61 15.36 -11.83
C THR A 28 3.50 15.42 -10.78
N ILE A 29 3.30 14.29 -10.09
CA ILE A 29 2.32 14.16 -9.02
C ILE A 29 3.02 13.56 -7.81
N HIS A 30 2.86 14.18 -6.65
CA HIS A 30 3.30 13.64 -5.38
C HIS A 30 2.17 12.84 -4.74
N VAL A 31 2.41 11.56 -4.51
CA VAL A 31 1.45 10.64 -3.90
C VAL A 31 1.91 10.20 -2.52
N VAL A 32 0.94 9.93 -1.66
CA VAL A 32 1.15 9.38 -0.32
C VAL A 32 0.33 8.10 -0.17
N LEU A 33 0.95 7.09 0.43
CA LEU A 33 0.26 5.86 0.81
C LEU A 33 -0.37 6.05 2.19
N THR A 34 -1.61 5.63 2.34
CA THR A 34 -2.44 5.88 3.53
C THR A 34 -3.12 4.61 4.01
N ASP A 35 -3.75 4.66 5.17
CA ASP A 35 -4.47 3.54 5.80
C ASP A 35 -3.63 2.28 6.06
N PHE A 36 -2.80 2.38 7.11
CA PHE A 36 -2.00 1.27 7.62
C PHE A 36 -2.79 0.33 8.55
N GLY A 37 -4.13 0.39 8.58
CA GLY A 37 -4.96 -0.38 9.51
C GLY A 37 -4.82 -1.90 9.38
N LEU A 38 -4.45 -2.38 8.18
CA LEU A 38 -4.18 -3.80 7.91
C LEU A 38 -2.68 -4.14 7.89
N SER A 39 -1.83 -3.15 8.16
CA SER A 39 -0.38 -3.33 8.12
C SER A 39 0.10 -4.28 9.21
N LYS A 40 1.14 -5.04 8.92
CA LYS A 40 1.73 -6.00 9.86
C LYS A 40 3.25 -5.94 9.82
N GLU A 41 3.84 -5.97 11.00
CA GLU A 41 5.27 -6.19 11.17
C GLU A 41 5.58 -7.70 11.14
N GLY A 42 6.59 -8.10 10.37
CA GLY A 42 7.01 -9.50 10.24
C GLY A 42 6.76 -10.11 8.85
N SER A 43 7.37 -11.28 8.64
CA SER A 43 7.48 -11.93 7.33
C SER A 43 6.32 -12.89 6.99
N MET A 44 5.52 -13.31 7.98
CA MET A 44 4.44 -14.29 7.76
C MET A 44 3.07 -13.61 7.63
N LEU A 45 2.54 -13.63 6.41
CA LEU A 45 1.35 -12.88 5.99
C LEU A 45 0.28 -13.78 5.35
N VAL A 46 -0.13 -14.86 6.00
CA VAL A 46 -1.07 -15.86 5.43
C VAL A 46 -2.55 -15.53 5.63
N THR A 47 -2.88 -14.48 6.41
CA THR A 47 -4.28 -14.10 6.64
C THR A 47 -4.81 -13.33 5.44
N GLN A 48 -5.95 -13.77 4.91
CA GLN A 48 -6.66 -13.07 3.85
C GLN A 48 -7.17 -11.72 4.36
N CYS A 49 -6.70 -10.63 3.76
CA CYS A 49 -7.15 -9.26 4.04
C CYS A 49 -6.79 -8.34 2.87
N GLY A 50 -7.32 -7.11 2.91
CA GLY A 50 -7.09 -6.10 1.90
C GLY A 50 -8.11 -6.16 0.77
N THR A 51 -7.81 -5.45 -0.30
CA THR A 51 -8.69 -5.28 -1.45
C THR A 51 -8.68 -6.53 -2.35
N PRO A 52 -9.83 -7.23 -2.55
CA PRO A 52 -9.88 -8.52 -3.25
C PRO A 52 -9.25 -8.52 -4.64
N GLU A 53 -9.37 -7.42 -5.38
CA GLU A 53 -8.86 -7.29 -6.74
C GLU A 53 -7.33 -7.16 -6.81
N PHE A 54 -6.66 -6.87 -5.69
CA PHE A 54 -5.21 -6.69 -5.59
C PHE A 54 -4.55 -7.74 -4.67
N VAL A 55 -5.27 -8.81 -4.33
CA VAL A 55 -4.74 -9.91 -3.51
C VAL A 55 -3.66 -10.68 -4.28
N ALA A 56 -2.55 -10.98 -3.59
CA ALA A 56 -1.45 -11.74 -4.16
C ALA A 56 -1.84 -13.23 -4.33
N PRO A 57 -1.34 -13.93 -5.37
CA PRO A 57 -1.75 -15.29 -5.70
C PRO A 57 -1.46 -16.32 -4.60
N GLU A 58 -0.45 -16.10 -3.77
CA GLU A 58 -0.10 -16.96 -2.63
C GLU A 58 -1.07 -16.88 -1.43
N ILE A 59 -2.02 -15.94 -1.47
CA ILE A 59 -3.07 -15.76 -0.45
C ILE A 59 -4.37 -16.48 -0.85
N LEU A 60 -4.48 -16.96 -2.10
CA LEU A 60 -5.65 -17.66 -2.66
C LEU A 60 -5.54 -19.19 -2.54
#